data_AF-A8LRI9-F1
#
_entry.id   AF-A8LRI9-F1
#
_cell.length_a   1.000
_cell.length_b   1.000
_cell.length_c   1.000
_cell.angle_alpha   90.00
_cell.angle_beta   90.00
_cell.angle_gamma   90.00
#
_symmetry.space_group_name_H-M   'P 1'
#
loop_
_entity.id
_entity.type
_entity.pdbx_description
1 polymer ?
#
loop_
_entity_poly.entity_id
_entity_poly.type
_entity_poly.pdbx_seq_one_letter_code
_entity_poly.pdbx_strand_id
1 'polypeptide(L)'
;MHFKHAIAVACAVTLTSTPMAKADLHGVIGAIIGGAIINDMARQRPSQPTRPSVSSAQRQENRNVQTALNAFGFPVGTVDGSLGPKSRAAIGNYQAYMGFQSTGYLDDYQKGVLLDGYSRMQAGGGSAFPNVVAAEGTKGLLKAFQDPSYAQRFGAPTFPNPQVPQGQQVASPQAPFGAPQNFGVQPNVPSPVPQTTRVVAPTQTPTPAPTQVAPLAIPPLAPMGQVAKSMAERCELVTLMTQTNQGMVQAAAMTDADQALSEQFCEARSFAISAGQSYAAQLRVSDEQLTATCSQISDAMVPARDLVNSATADVVQGRVAEINAQIGLADTSTAAAYGQLCTGIGYRQDNAEMALSGALLSFAVGALPYAELVAHHKREGFGLQPNAAGSVAWYDTALGALEQGATPAFLPSKSPERVAVMRAAIKSGQLQAQPGGGLPPLVPAVGGGIPALPLPQ
;
A
#
# COMPACT_ATOMS: atom_id res chain seq x y z
N MET A 1 -54.47 -16.14 -42.51
CA MET A 1 -53.40 -16.81 -43.28
C MET A 1 -52.21 -17.01 -42.35
N HIS A 2 -51.94 -18.27 -42.02
CA HIS A 2 -50.77 -18.78 -41.30
C HIS A 2 -49.52 -18.69 -42.23
N PHE A 3 -48.26 -18.57 -41.79
CA PHE A 3 -47.51 -19.55 -40.99
C PHE A 3 -46.19 -18.93 -40.48
N LYS A 4 -45.77 -19.40 -39.30
CA LYS A 4 -44.43 -19.28 -38.68
C LYS A 4 -43.40 -20.10 -39.49
N HIS A 5 -42.09 -19.91 -39.26
CA HIS A 5 -41.11 -20.98 -38.94
C HIS A 5 -39.72 -20.39 -38.64
N ALA A 6 -39.19 -20.77 -37.48
CA ALA A 6 -37.80 -20.63 -37.07
C ALA A 6 -36.97 -21.81 -37.62
N ILE A 7 -35.69 -21.60 -37.90
CA ILE A 7 -34.73 -22.67 -38.21
C ILE A 7 -33.55 -22.57 -37.23
N ALA A 8 -33.38 -23.64 -36.45
CA ALA A 8 -32.25 -23.88 -35.56
C ALA A 8 -31.12 -24.59 -36.34
N VAL A 9 -29.87 -24.22 -36.07
CA VAL A 9 -28.67 -24.91 -36.57
C VAL A 9 -28.07 -25.71 -35.40
N ALA A 10 -28.06 -27.03 -35.54
CA ALA A 10 -27.41 -27.97 -34.64
C ALA A 10 -26.18 -28.58 -35.33
N CYS A 11 -25.00 -28.46 -34.72
CA CYS A 11 -23.76 -29.12 -35.13
C CYS A 11 -23.60 -30.42 -34.33
N ALA A 12 -23.60 -31.58 -35.00
CA ALA A 12 -23.32 -32.89 -34.40
C ALA A 12 -22.03 -33.47 -34.99
N VAL A 13 -21.11 -33.86 -34.10
CA VAL A 13 -19.83 -34.50 -34.39
C VAL A 13 -20.03 -36.02 -34.46
N THR A 14 -19.61 -36.66 -35.55
CA THR A 14 -19.66 -38.13 -35.71
C THR A 14 -18.29 -38.77 -35.45
N LEU A 15 -18.27 -39.75 -34.54
CA LEU A 15 -17.19 -40.70 -34.28
C LEU A 15 -17.24 -41.85 -35.29
N THR A 16 -16.09 -42.27 -35.84
CA THR A 16 -15.95 -43.51 -36.62
C THR A 16 -15.07 -44.51 -35.89
N SER A 17 -15.58 -45.71 -35.64
CA SER A 17 -14.87 -46.89 -35.13
C SER A 17 -14.59 -47.88 -36.26
N THR A 18 -13.43 -48.53 -36.24
CA THR A 18 -13.07 -49.66 -37.12
C THR A 18 -12.98 -50.98 -36.32
N PRO A 19 -13.29 -52.14 -36.94
CA PRO A 19 -13.41 -53.42 -36.21
C PRO A 19 -12.10 -54.25 -36.18
N MET A 20 -11.96 -55.04 -35.11
CA MET A 20 -10.96 -56.11 -34.89
C MET A 20 -11.25 -57.36 -35.74
N ALA A 21 -10.19 -58.02 -36.22
CA ALA A 21 -10.23 -59.34 -36.85
C ALA A 21 -9.43 -60.39 -36.05
N LYS A 22 -9.82 -61.65 -36.26
CA LYS A 22 -9.67 -62.87 -35.44
C LYS A 22 -8.25 -63.42 -35.24
N ALA A 23 -8.14 -64.19 -34.16
CA ALA A 23 -7.06 -65.12 -33.85
C ALA A 23 -7.20 -66.45 -34.61
N ASP A 24 -6.07 -67.03 -35.00
CA ASP A 24 -5.92 -68.45 -35.35
C ASP A 24 -4.85 -69.09 -34.45
N LEU A 25 -5.22 -70.27 -33.96
CA LEU A 25 -4.53 -71.20 -33.08
C LEU A 25 -3.86 -72.26 -33.96
N HIS A 26 -2.62 -72.69 -33.68
CA HIS A 26 -2.10 -74.07 -33.83
C HIS A 26 -0.66 -74.22 -33.30
N GLY A 27 -0.49 -75.01 -32.24
CA GLY A 27 0.39 -76.19 -32.21
C GLY A 27 1.93 -76.09 -32.03
N VAL A 28 2.40 -76.79 -30.99
CA VAL A 28 3.59 -77.68 -30.90
C VAL A 28 4.91 -77.15 -30.29
N ILE A 29 5.13 -77.57 -29.03
CA ILE A 29 6.30 -78.22 -28.39
C ILE A 29 7.72 -77.96 -28.97
N GLY A 30 8.64 -77.52 -28.10
CA GLY A 30 10.09 -77.74 -28.28
C GLY A 30 10.99 -76.91 -27.36
N ALA A 31 11.46 -77.48 -26.25
CA ALA A 31 12.52 -76.93 -25.41
C ALA A 31 13.89 -77.01 -26.11
N ILE A 32 14.83 -76.09 -25.82
CA ILE A 32 16.27 -76.31 -25.52
C ILE A 32 16.96 -74.96 -25.18
N ILE A 33 17.33 -74.86 -23.90
CA ILE A 33 18.55 -74.34 -23.25
C ILE A 33 19.55 -73.48 -24.07
N GLY A 34 19.85 -72.28 -23.54
CA GLY A 34 21.22 -71.83 -23.25
C GLY A 34 21.88 -70.81 -24.18
N GLY A 35 22.24 -69.63 -23.64
CA GLY A 35 23.35 -68.84 -24.18
C GLY A 35 23.22 -67.32 -24.07
N ALA A 36 24.03 -66.75 -23.17
CA ALA A 36 24.60 -65.39 -23.20
C ALA A 36 23.68 -64.17 -22.99
N ILE A 37 23.65 -63.72 -21.73
CA ILE A 37 23.71 -62.30 -21.37
C ILE A 37 24.99 -61.73 -21.99
N ILE A 38 24.92 -60.62 -22.76
CA ILE A 38 25.92 -59.53 -22.84
C ILE A 38 25.32 -58.35 -23.64
N ASN A 39 25.15 -57.24 -22.91
CA ASN A 39 25.46 -55.85 -23.27
C ASN A 39 24.76 -55.16 -24.46
N ASP A 40 23.71 -54.38 -24.14
CA ASP A 40 23.31 -53.20 -24.91
C ASP A 40 23.32 -51.92 -24.04
N MET A 41 24.42 -51.69 -23.33
CA MET A 41 24.74 -50.38 -22.74
C MET A 41 25.67 -49.59 -23.67
N ALA A 42 25.25 -49.35 -24.91
CA ALA A 42 25.98 -48.46 -25.81
C ALA A 42 25.06 -47.71 -26.77
N ARG A 43 24.01 -47.05 -26.26
CA ARG A 43 23.24 -46.03 -26.99
C ARG A 43 22.41 -45.13 -26.07
N GLN A 44 23.02 -44.59 -25.02
CA GLN A 44 22.47 -43.43 -24.32
C GLN A 44 23.49 -42.29 -24.40
N ARG A 45 23.30 -41.40 -25.38
CA ARG A 45 23.90 -40.06 -25.32
C ARG A 45 23.39 -39.40 -24.04
N PRO A 46 24.25 -38.93 -23.12
CA PRO A 46 23.78 -38.16 -21.99
C PRO A 46 23.13 -36.88 -22.51
N SER A 47 21.82 -36.76 -22.33
CA SER A 47 21.11 -35.50 -22.49
C SER A 47 21.79 -34.46 -21.58
N GLN A 48 22.35 -33.40 -22.17
CA GLN A 48 22.88 -32.29 -21.40
C GLN A 48 21.79 -31.78 -20.44
N PRO A 49 22.12 -31.51 -19.16
CA PRO A 49 21.16 -30.94 -18.24
C PRO A 49 20.72 -29.58 -18.78
N THR A 50 19.44 -29.44 -19.10
CA THR A 50 18.81 -28.16 -19.40
C THR A 50 19.02 -27.24 -18.21
N ARG A 51 19.85 -26.20 -18.40
CA ARG A 51 20.03 -25.13 -17.42
C ARG A 51 18.65 -24.59 -17.02
N PRO A 52 18.38 -24.32 -15.73
CA PRO A 52 17.11 -23.75 -15.31
C PRO A 52 16.91 -22.43 -16.06
N SER A 53 15.95 -22.41 -16.99
CA SER A 53 15.58 -21.18 -17.66
C SER A 53 14.91 -20.29 -16.62
N VAL A 54 15.49 -19.11 -16.38
CA VAL A 54 14.87 -18.05 -15.58
C VAL A 54 13.39 -17.93 -15.98
N SER A 55 12.46 -17.90 -15.03
CA SER A 55 11.03 -17.77 -15.37
C SER A 55 10.76 -16.43 -16.07
N SER A 56 9.68 -16.32 -16.84
CA SER A 56 9.27 -15.04 -17.45
C SER A 56 9.08 -13.95 -16.40
N ALA A 57 8.51 -14.30 -15.24
CA ALA A 57 8.34 -13.43 -14.09
C ALA A 57 9.70 -12.95 -13.52
N GLN A 58 10.64 -13.87 -13.30
CA GLN A 58 11.97 -13.53 -12.78
C GLN A 58 12.75 -12.65 -13.77
N ARG A 59 12.61 -12.88 -15.08
CA ARG A 59 13.20 -11.98 -16.10
C ARG A 59 12.60 -10.57 -16.03
N GLN A 60 11.29 -10.45 -15.80
CA GLN A 60 10.66 -9.14 -15.64
C GLN A 60 11.14 -8.42 -14.38
N GLU A 61 11.27 -9.14 -13.26
CA GLU A 61 11.83 -8.59 -12.04
C GLU A 61 13.27 -8.11 -12.23
N ASN A 62 14.11 -8.92 -12.88
CA ASN A 62 15.48 -8.55 -13.22
C ASN A 62 15.54 -7.30 -14.11
N ARG A 63 14.61 -7.15 -15.05
CA ARG A 63 14.48 -5.93 -15.86
C ARG A 63 14.16 -4.72 -14.99
N ASN A 64 13.23 -4.85 -14.05
CA ASN A 64 12.88 -3.77 -13.14
C ASN A 64 14.10 -3.33 -12.30
N VAL A 65 14.88 -4.27 -11.79
CA VAL A 65 16.13 -4.00 -11.06
C VAL A 65 17.14 -3.28 -11.95
N GLN A 66 17.37 -3.77 -13.17
CA GLN A 66 18.30 -3.14 -14.12
C GLN A 66 17.90 -1.71 -14.49
N THR A 67 16.60 -1.48 -14.72
CA THR A 67 16.06 -0.15 -15.00
C THR A 67 16.27 0.78 -13.81
N ALA A 68 15.94 0.34 -12.60
CA ALA A 68 16.11 1.13 -11.38
C ALA A 68 17.59 1.48 -11.13
N LEU A 69 18.49 0.51 -11.28
CA LEU A 69 19.94 0.73 -11.13
C LEU A 69 20.44 1.79 -12.12
N ASN A 70 20.11 1.66 -13.40
CA ASN A 70 20.48 2.65 -14.42
C ASN A 70 19.93 4.04 -14.08
N ALA A 71 18.66 4.12 -13.65
CA ALA A 71 18.00 5.39 -13.35
C ALA A 71 18.62 6.11 -12.14
N PHE A 72 19.16 5.37 -11.17
CA PHE A 72 19.93 5.90 -10.06
C PHE A 72 21.41 6.14 -10.37
N GLY A 73 21.87 5.88 -11.59
CA GLY A 73 23.26 6.10 -11.98
C GLY A 73 24.21 4.96 -11.58
N PHE A 74 23.68 3.76 -11.35
CA PHE A 74 24.46 2.51 -11.25
C PHE A 74 24.39 1.77 -12.59
N PRO A 75 25.37 1.96 -13.51
CA PRO A 75 25.23 1.52 -14.89
C PRO A 75 25.27 -0.02 -15.00
N VAL A 76 24.17 -0.61 -15.50
CA VAL A 76 24.09 -2.04 -15.83
C VAL A 76 24.20 -2.31 -17.34
N GLY A 77 24.08 -1.27 -18.16
CA GLY A 77 23.98 -1.37 -19.61
C GLY A 77 22.52 -1.56 -20.07
N THR A 78 22.32 -2.29 -21.17
CA THR A 78 20.99 -2.57 -21.71
C THR A 78 20.17 -3.43 -20.74
N VAL A 79 18.89 -3.09 -20.60
CA VAL A 79 17.94 -3.84 -19.77
C VAL A 79 17.50 -5.10 -20.53
N ASP A 80 18.04 -6.26 -20.14
CA ASP A 80 17.84 -7.55 -20.82
C ASP A 80 17.20 -8.63 -19.91
N GLY A 81 16.98 -8.33 -18.63
CA GLY A 81 16.43 -9.25 -17.64
C GLY A 81 17.41 -10.33 -17.18
N SER A 82 18.69 -10.22 -17.53
CA SER A 82 19.76 -11.13 -17.13
C SER A 82 20.76 -10.42 -16.22
N LEU A 83 20.83 -10.81 -14.94
CA LEU A 83 21.75 -10.20 -13.99
C LEU A 83 23.19 -10.72 -14.16
N GLY A 84 23.85 -10.28 -15.24
CA GLY A 84 25.22 -10.62 -15.58
C GLY A 84 26.27 -9.82 -14.78
N PRO A 85 27.57 -9.93 -15.14
CA PRO A 85 28.66 -9.28 -14.41
C PRO A 85 28.50 -7.77 -14.21
N LYS A 86 27.98 -7.06 -15.23
CA LYS A 86 27.71 -5.61 -15.13
C LYS A 86 26.61 -5.30 -14.11
N SER A 87 25.53 -6.09 -14.09
CA SER A 87 24.48 -5.96 -13.08
C SER A 87 24.99 -6.27 -11.68
N ARG A 88 25.82 -7.32 -11.53
CA ARG A 88 26.46 -7.66 -10.24
C ARG A 88 27.36 -6.52 -9.73
N ALA A 89 28.17 -5.93 -10.61
CA ALA A 89 29.01 -4.78 -10.27
C ALA A 89 28.18 -3.56 -9.87
N ALA A 90 27.12 -3.25 -10.60
CA ALA A 90 26.20 -2.15 -10.27
C ALA A 90 25.47 -2.38 -8.94
N ILE A 91 25.05 -3.62 -8.65
CA ILE A 91 24.47 -4.00 -7.36
C ILE A 91 25.49 -3.79 -6.24
N GLY A 92 26.75 -4.20 -6.43
CA GLY A 92 27.82 -3.95 -5.47
C GLY A 92 28.02 -2.45 -5.20
N ASN A 93 28.02 -1.62 -6.24
CA ASN A 93 28.13 -0.17 -6.10
C ASN A 93 26.93 0.45 -5.39
N TYR A 94 25.72 -0.03 -5.68
CA TYR A 94 24.51 0.36 -4.97
C TYR A 94 24.58 -0.01 -3.49
N GLN A 95 25.01 -1.23 -3.18
CA GLN A 95 25.21 -1.70 -1.81
C GLN A 95 26.23 -0.86 -1.05
N ALA A 96 27.41 -0.64 -1.64
CA ALA A 96 28.44 0.22 -1.07
C ALA A 96 27.91 1.63 -0.79
N TYR A 97 27.17 2.18 -1.75
CA TYR A 97 26.59 3.51 -1.61
C TYR A 97 25.59 3.58 -0.46
N MET A 98 24.71 2.59 -0.32
CA MET A 98 23.70 2.50 0.74
C MET A 98 24.25 2.05 2.10
N GLY A 99 25.54 1.71 2.19
CA GLY A 99 26.16 1.20 3.42
C GLY A 99 25.91 -0.29 3.69
N PHE A 100 25.42 -1.03 2.70
CA PHE A 100 25.25 -2.48 2.78
C PHE A 100 26.57 -3.21 2.49
N GLN A 101 26.62 -4.50 2.84
CA GLN A 101 27.70 -5.38 2.39
C GLN A 101 27.64 -5.54 0.87
N SER A 102 28.74 -5.23 0.18
CA SER A 102 28.84 -5.24 -1.29
C SER A 102 29.04 -6.64 -1.85
N THR A 103 28.02 -7.49 -1.69
CA THR A 103 28.03 -8.89 -2.16
C THR A 103 27.83 -8.99 -3.68
N GLY A 104 27.26 -7.97 -4.32
CA GLY A 104 26.81 -8.01 -5.71
C GLY A 104 25.48 -8.74 -5.92
N TYR A 105 24.83 -9.20 -4.85
CA TYR A 105 23.52 -9.87 -4.87
C TYR A 105 22.52 -9.13 -3.98
N LEU A 106 21.39 -8.75 -4.54
CA LEU A 106 20.32 -8.11 -3.79
C LEU A 106 19.56 -9.16 -2.98
N ASP A 107 19.41 -8.92 -1.68
CA ASP A 107 18.34 -9.54 -0.89
C ASP A 107 17.00 -8.82 -1.14
N ASP A 108 15.91 -9.34 -0.56
CA ASP A 108 14.58 -8.79 -0.78
C ASP A 108 14.42 -7.38 -0.21
N TYR A 109 15.09 -7.06 0.90
CA TYR A 109 15.05 -5.72 1.51
C TYR A 109 15.75 -4.70 0.60
N GLN A 110 16.98 -4.98 0.18
CA GLN A 110 17.78 -4.13 -0.69
C GLN A 110 17.09 -3.92 -2.05
N LYS A 111 16.51 -4.98 -2.61
CA LYS A 111 15.69 -4.91 -3.83
C LYS A 111 14.46 -4.02 -3.61
N GLY A 112 13.76 -4.18 -2.49
CA GLY A 112 12.61 -3.37 -2.12
C GLY A 112 12.96 -1.87 -2.04
N VAL A 113 14.04 -1.52 -1.34
CA VAL A 113 14.55 -0.14 -1.25
C VAL A 113 14.83 0.47 -2.62
N LEU A 114 15.54 -0.27 -3.48
CA LEU A 114 15.88 0.18 -4.82
C LEU A 114 14.63 0.44 -5.68
N LEU A 115 13.67 -0.49 -5.66
CA LEU A 115 12.47 -0.40 -6.48
C LEU A 115 11.46 0.63 -5.95
N ASP A 116 11.31 0.76 -4.63
CA ASP A 116 10.48 1.79 -4.00
C ASP A 116 11.03 3.19 -4.30
N GLY A 117 12.34 3.38 -4.12
CA GLY A 117 13.00 4.62 -4.51
C GLY A 117 12.76 4.95 -5.98
N TYR A 118 12.88 3.96 -6.88
CA TYR A 118 12.67 4.17 -8.31
C TYR A 118 11.23 4.57 -8.63
N SER A 119 10.25 3.96 -7.95
CA SER A 119 8.84 4.33 -8.05
C SER A 119 8.60 5.78 -7.61
N ARG A 120 9.15 6.18 -6.45
CA ARG A 120 9.04 7.55 -5.92
C ARG A 120 9.72 8.58 -6.81
N MET A 121 10.88 8.24 -7.39
CA MET A 121 11.57 9.11 -8.34
C MET A 121 10.75 9.33 -9.61
N GLN A 122 10.13 8.27 -10.16
CA GLN A 122 9.24 8.39 -11.33
C GLN A 122 7.97 9.19 -11.03
N ALA A 123 7.48 9.11 -9.79
CA ALA A 123 6.37 9.93 -9.30
C ALA A 123 6.76 11.41 -9.08
N GLY A 124 7.99 11.82 -9.44
CA GLY A 124 8.46 13.20 -9.32
C GLY A 124 9.03 13.55 -7.95
N GLY A 125 9.17 12.58 -7.03
CA GLY A 125 9.67 12.80 -5.66
C GLY A 125 11.08 13.40 -5.58
N GLY A 126 11.86 13.38 -6.67
CA GLY A 126 13.15 14.06 -6.74
C GLY A 126 13.07 15.59 -6.58
N SER A 127 11.91 16.20 -6.88
CA SER A 127 11.70 17.64 -6.75
C SER A 127 11.73 18.13 -5.30
N ALA A 128 11.46 17.25 -4.33
CA ALA A 128 11.56 17.56 -2.90
C ALA A 128 13.02 17.68 -2.42
N PHE A 129 13.99 17.22 -3.21
CA PHE A 129 15.39 17.16 -2.84
C PHE A 129 16.32 17.77 -3.91
N PRO A 130 16.08 19.03 -4.35
CA PRO A 130 16.80 19.61 -5.46
C PRO A 130 18.31 19.72 -5.19
N ASN A 131 18.69 20.05 -3.95
CA ASN A 131 20.10 20.15 -3.55
C ASN A 131 20.80 18.79 -3.53
N VAL A 132 20.08 17.72 -3.17
CA VAL A 132 20.61 16.35 -3.18
C VAL A 132 20.84 15.90 -4.62
N VAL A 133 19.88 16.16 -5.52
CA VAL A 133 20.03 15.82 -6.95
C VAL A 133 21.17 16.64 -7.58
N ALA A 134 21.30 17.91 -7.23
CA ALA A 134 22.39 18.76 -7.71
C ALA A 134 23.77 18.28 -7.25
N ALA A 135 23.89 17.81 -6.00
CA ALA A 135 25.16 17.39 -5.42
C ALA A 135 25.57 15.95 -5.80
N GLU A 136 24.62 15.01 -5.76
CA GLU A 136 24.90 13.58 -5.88
C GLU A 136 24.21 12.91 -7.07
N GLY A 137 23.39 13.64 -7.82
CA GLY A 137 22.54 13.07 -8.86
C GLY A 137 21.39 12.24 -8.29
N THR A 138 20.79 11.41 -9.13
CA THR A 138 19.62 10.61 -8.74
C THR A 138 19.91 9.59 -7.64
N LYS A 139 21.12 9.01 -7.55
CA LYS A 139 21.50 8.13 -6.42
C LYS A 139 21.35 8.81 -5.05
N GLY A 140 21.53 10.13 -4.96
CA GLY A 140 21.29 10.92 -3.76
C GLY A 140 19.89 10.69 -3.18
N LEU A 141 18.91 10.55 -4.07
CA LEU A 141 17.51 10.36 -3.71
C LEU A 141 17.26 9.05 -2.95
N LEU A 142 18.03 7.99 -3.21
CA LEU A 142 17.89 6.73 -2.47
C LEU A 142 18.10 6.92 -0.96
N LYS A 143 19.09 7.73 -0.57
CA LYS A 143 19.34 8.05 0.83
C LYS A 143 18.37 9.10 1.36
N ALA A 144 18.04 10.12 0.57
CA ALA A 144 17.09 11.15 0.97
C ALA A 144 15.66 10.61 1.18
N PHE A 145 15.24 9.61 0.40
CA PHE A 145 13.93 8.95 0.56
C PHE A 145 13.89 8.01 1.77
N GLN A 146 15.01 7.36 2.11
CA GLN A 146 15.11 6.52 3.31
C GLN A 146 15.23 7.34 4.59
N ASP A 147 16.00 8.42 4.52
CA ASP A 147 16.30 9.29 5.64
C ASP A 147 16.24 10.75 5.17
N PRO A 148 15.12 11.45 5.39
CA PRO A 148 14.97 12.86 5.02
C PRO A 148 16.02 13.77 5.69
N SER A 149 16.63 13.36 6.80
CA SER A 149 17.72 14.12 7.43
C SER A 149 19.01 14.09 6.61
N TYR A 150 19.18 13.11 5.71
CA TYR A 150 20.28 13.07 4.75
C TYR A 150 20.34 14.33 3.88
N ALA A 151 19.17 14.84 3.49
CA ALA A 151 19.06 16.04 2.66
C ALA A 151 19.57 17.30 3.37
N GLN A 152 19.55 17.33 4.70
CA GLN A 152 20.02 18.47 5.50
C GLN A 152 21.52 18.73 5.33
N ARG A 153 22.29 17.71 4.91
CA ARG A 153 23.73 17.81 4.63
C ARG A 153 24.05 18.69 3.42
N PHE A 154 23.07 18.91 2.54
CA PHE A 154 23.20 19.68 1.31
C PHE A 154 22.54 21.06 1.42
N GLY A 155 22.25 21.50 2.66
CA GLY A 155 21.61 22.78 2.96
C GLY A 155 20.10 22.76 2.71
N ALA A 156 19.40 23.71 3.34
CA ALA A 156 17.97 23.92 3.08
C ALA A 156 17.75 24.31 1.61
N PRO A 157 16.66 23.85 0.95
CA PRO A 157 16.35 24.26 -0.41
C PRO A 157 16.22 25.79 -0.49
N THR A 158 17.11 26.42 -1.24
CA THR A 158 17.03 27.86 -1.54
C THR A 158 16.04 28.05 -2.67
N PHE A 159 14.75 28.14 -2.33
CA PHE A 159 13.78 28.63 -3.29
C PHE A 159 14.06 30.12 -3.56
N PRO A 160 14.17 30.58 -4.83
CA PRO A 160 14.17 32.00 -5.13
C PRO A 160 12.84 32.59 -4.66
N ASN A 161 12.86 33.30 -3.53
CA ASN A 161 11.67 33.89 -2.95
C ASN A 161 11.30 35.17 -3.75
N PRO A 162 10.09 35.29 -4.33
CA PRO A 162 9.57 36.60 -4.71
C PRO A 162 9.44 37.44 -3.44
N GLN A 163 10.03 38.63 -3.42
CA GLN A 163 10.14 39.47 -2.23
C GLN A 163 8.78 39.75 -1.58
N VAL A 164 8.59 39.26 -0.35
CA VAL A 164 7.46 39.62 0.52
C VAL A 164 7.98 40.58 1.61
N PRO A 165 7.31 41.70 1.93
CA PRO A 165 7.78 42.69 2.90
C PRO A 165 8.01 42.09 4.29
N GLN A 166 9.14 42.45 4.91
CA GLN A 166 9.61 41.91 6.20
C GLN A 166 8.70 42.34 7.35
N GLY A 167 8.09 41.36 8.05
CA GLY A 167 7.32 41.62 9.25
C GLY A 167 6.66 40.42 9.93
N GLN A 168 7.11 39.19 9.69
CA GLN A 168 6.61 38.01 10.42
C GLN A 168 7.65 36.89 10.41
N GLN A 169 8.10 36.49 11.60
CA GLN A 169 8.90 35.28 11.78
C GLN A 169 8.02 34.08 11.44
N VAL A 170 8.28 33.46 10.29
CA VAL A 170 7.67 32.18 9.91
C VAL A 170 8.52 31.07 10.49
N ALA A 171 7.90 30.19 11.28
CA ALA A 171 8.53 29.01 11.84
C ALA A 171 9.08 28.11 10.72
N SER A 172 10.29 27.58 10.92
CA SER A 172 10.92 26.59 10.05
C SER A 172 10.05 25.32 9.90
N PRO A 173 9.94 24.73 8.69
CA PRO A 173 9.14 23.53 8.48
C PRO A 173 9.77 22.34 9.20
N GLN A 174 9.05 21.79 10.17
CA GLN A 174 9.38 20.50 10.77
C GLN A 174 9.12 19.40 9.72
N ALA A 175 10.13 18.57 9.47
CA ALA A 175 10.02 17.39 8.63
C ALA A 175 8.93 16.43 9.17
N PRO A 176 8.06 15.86 8.32
CA PRO A 176 7.10 14.87 8.77
C PRO A 176 7.79 13.50 8.87
N PHE A 177 7.34 12.71 9.84
CA PHE A 177 7.79 11.36 10.25
C PHE A 177 8.84 11.33 11.37
N GLY A 178 8.37 10.89 12.55
CA GLY A 178 9.12 10.86 13.80
C GLY A 178 10.19 9.78 13.83
N ALA A 179 11.37 10.16 14.32
CA ALA A 179 12.27 9.26 15.00
C ALA A 179 11.73 8.98 16.42
N PRO A 180 11.97 7.79 17.01
CA PRO A 180 11.55 7.52 18.39
C PRO A 180 12.30 8.45 19.34
N GLN A 181 11.59 9.34 20.02
CA GLN A 181 12.21 10.24 20.99
C GLN A 181 12.40 9.53 22.32
N ASN A 182 13.66 9.38 22.70
CA ASN A 182 14.10 8.96 24.01
C ASN A 182 13.91 10.13 25.00
N PHE A 183 13.26 9.89 26.14
CA PHE A 183 13.06 10.88 27.20
C PHE A 183 14.40 11.19 27.90
N GLY A 184 15.07 12.24 27.46
CA GLY A 184 16.24 12.82 28.13
C GLY A 184 15.92 14.22 28.65
N VAL A 185 15.71 14.34 29.96
CA VAL A 185 15.63 15.62 30.67
C VAL A 185 16.97 16.35 30.53
N GLN A 186 16.97 17.57 30.00
CA GLN A 186 18.10 18.50 30.13
C GLN A 186 17.62 19.91 30.51
N PRO A 187 18.36 20.63 31.38
CA PRO A 187 17.90 21.82 32.10
C PRO A 187 18.11 23.11 31.29
N ASN A 188 17.19 24.05 31.46
CA ASN A 188 17.24 25.37 30.83
C ASN A 188 18.31 26.26 31.50
N VAL A 189 19.25 26.82 30.72
CA VAL A 189 20.19 27.85 31.15
C VAL A 189 19.87 29.14 30.36
N PRO A 190 19.66 30.32 31.00
CA PRO A 190 19.31 31.53 30.27
C PRO A 190 20.54 32.18 29.60
N SER A 191 20.36 32.65 28.35
CA SER A 191 21.34 33.48 27.63
C SER A 191 21.09 34.99 27.87
N PRO A 192 22.12 35.85 27.74
CA PRO A 192 22.11 37.22 28.25
C PRO A 192 21.61 38.25 27.23
N VAL A 193 21.00 39.33 27.74
CA VAL A 193 20.48 40.48 26.98
C VAL A 193 21.47 41.66 27.03
N PRO A 194 21.72 42.41 25.94
CA PRO A 194 22.59 43.59 25.97
C PRO A 194 21.91 44.80 26.63
N GLN A 195 22.65 45.53 27.46
CA GLN A 195 22.22 46.75 28.14
C GLN A 195 22.47 47.98 27.26
N THR A 196 21.45 48.83 27.10
CA THR A 196 21.64 50.25 26.78
C THR A 196 20.98 51.10 27.85
N THR A 197 21.82 51.84 28.57
CA THR A 197 21.49 52.76 29.65
C THR A 197 20.87 54.04 29.12
N ARG A 198 19.67 54.39 29.60
CA ARG A 198 19.21 55.79 29.65
C ARG A 198 18.63 56.07 31.03
N VAL A 199 19.32 56.93 31.77
CA VAL A 199 18.95 57.37 33.11
C VAL A 199 17.89 58.47 33.01
N VAL A 200 16.74 58.25 33.63
CA VAL A 200 15.78 59.30 33.98
C VAL A 200 15.40 59.09 35.45
N ALA A 201 15.55 60.15 36.26
CA ALA A 201 15.30 60.17 37.71
C ALA A 201 13.79 60.21 38.06
N PRO A 202 13.39 59.87 39.29
CA PRO A 202 12.12 59.21 39.59
C PRO A 202 10.97 60.17 39.87
N THR A 203 9.77 59.81 39.42
CA THR A 203 8.50 60.33 39.97
C THR A 203 7.77 59.20 40.67
N GLN A 204 7.25 59.49 41.86
CA GLN A 204 6.68 58.51 42.80
C GLN A 204 5.36 57.94 42.25
N THR A 205 5.27 56.61 42.13
CA THR A 205 4.01 55.89 41.86
C THR A 205 3.51 55.19 43.13
N PRO A 206 2.19 55.15 43.39
CA PRO A 206 1.62 54.53 44.59
C PRO A 206 1.76 53.01 44.57
N THR A 207 1.87 52.41 45.77
CA THR A 207 1.90 50.97 46.02
C THR A 207 0.74 50.23 45.32
N PRO A 208 1.00 49.24 44.45
CA PRO A 208 -0.05 48.42 43.87
C PRO A 208 -0.59 47.43 44.92
N ALA A 209 -1.91 47.36 45.01
CA ALA A 209 -2.63 46.33 45.78
C ALA A 209 -2.30 44.93 45.23
N PRO A 210 -2.29 43.88 46.07
CA PRO A 210 -1.99 42.52 45.64
C PRO A 210 -3.00 42.07 44.57
N THR A 211 -2.49 41.75 43.39
CA THR A 211 -3.26 41.22 42.27
C THR A 211 -3.74 39.82 42.62
N GLN A 212 -5.05 39.65 42.81
CA GLN A 212 -5.65 38.32 42.94
C GLN A 212 -5.55 37.61 41.58
N VAL A 213 -4.87 36.48 41.55
CA VAL A 213 -4.79 35.63 40.35
C VAL A 213 -6.16 34.97 40.18
N ALA A 214 -6.88 35.33 39.12
CA ALA A 214 -8.14 34.67 38.81
C ALA A 214 -7.86 33.18 38.50
N PRO A 215 -8.64 32.24 39.05
CA PRO A 215 -8.46 30.82 38.75
C PRO A 215 -8.64 30.56 37.25
N LEU A 216 -7.75 29.74 36.66
CA LEU A 216 -7.89 29.30 35.27
C LEU A 216 -9.24 28.57 35.12
N ALA A 217 -10.11 29.08 34.27
CA ALA A 217 -11.30 28.37 33.83
C ALA A 217 -10.86 27.22 32.92
N ILE A 218 -10.62 26.04 33.51
CA ILE A 218 -10.43 24.81 32.74
C ILE A 218 -11.80 24.44 32.16
N PRO A 219 -11.99 24.47 30.83
CA PRO A 219 -13.27 24.08 30.25
C PRO A 219 -13.54 22.61 30.60
N PRO A 220 -14.80 22.25 30.92
CA PRO A 220 -15.15 20.86 31.17
C PRO A 220 -14.86 20.03 29.90
N LEU A 221 -14.29 18.84 30.09
CA LEU A 221 -14.16 17.87 29.01
C LEU A 221 -15.57 17.56 28.50
N ALA A 222 -15.83 17.85 27.23
CA ALA A 222 -17.08 17.46 26.58
C ALA A 222 -17.25 15.94 26.70
N PRO A 223 -18.50 15.43 26.86
CA PRO A 223 -18.73 13.99 26.86
C PRO A 223 -18.15 13.40 25.58
N MET A 224 -17.36 12.33 25.72
CA MET A 224 -16.74 11.64 24.59
C MET A 224 -17.87 11.11 23.69
N GLY A 225 -18.11 11.78 22.56
CA GLY A 225 -18.88 11.21 21.46
C GLY A 225 -18.19 9.96 20.95
N GLN A 226 -18.88 9.18 20.10
CA GLN A 226 -18.23 8.04 19.45
C GLN A 226 -17.01 8.55 18.65
N VAL A 227 -15.81 8.18 19.10
CA VAL A 227 -14.56 8.51 18.41
C VAL A 227 -14.53 7.66 17.14
N ALA A 228 -14.44 8.30 15.98
CA ALA A 228 -14.28 7.60 14.71
C ALA A 228 -13.02 6.71 14.78
N LYS A 229 -13.09 5.48 14.25
CA LYS A 229 -11.93 4.56 14.23
C LYS A 229 -10.79 5.17 13.40
N SER A 230 -9.62 5.30 14.01
CA SER A 230 -8.41 5.79 13.33
C SER A 230 -7.83 4.71 12.41
N MET A 231 -7.61 5.05 11.14
CA MET A 231 -6.93 4.17 10.18
C MET A 231 -5.42 4.20 10.41
N ALA A 232 -4.88 5.35 10.82
CA ALA A 232 -3.48 5.50 11.19
C ALA A 232 -3.11 4.59 12.37
N GLU A 233 -3.86 4.66 13.47
CA GLU A 233 -3.64 3.83 14.67
C GLU A 233 -3.78 2.34 14.33
N ARG A 234 -4.80 1.96 13.54
CA ARG A 234 -4.94 0.59 13.06
C ARG A 234 -3.69 0.14 12.31
N CYS A 235 -3.15 0.96 11.41
CA CYS A 235 -1.98 0.59 10.62
C CYS A 235 -0.68 0.55 11.43
N GLU A 236 -0.56 1.35 12.49
CA GLU A 236 0.53 1.22 13.47
C GLU A 236 0.47 -0.13 14.19
N LEU A 237 -0.72 -0.53 14.64
CA LEU A 237 -0.93 -1.84 15.27
C LEU A 237 -0.63 -3.00 14.31
N VAL A 238 -1.15 -2.92 13.08
CA VAL A 238 -0.91 -3.94 12.04
C VAL A 238 0.59 -4.09 11.78
N THR A 239 1.31 -2.97 11.66
CA THR A 239 2.77 -2.97 11.45
C THR A 239 3.51 -3.64 12.61
N LEU A 240 3.12 -3.35 13.86
CA LEU A 240 3.70 -3.99 15.04
C LEU A 240 3.45 -5.52 15.02
N MET A 241 2.25 -5.95 14.64
CA MET A 241 1.92 -7.36 14.51
C MET A 241 2.72 -8.04 13.37
N THR A 242 2.82 -7.40 12.21
CA THR A 242 3.66 -7.86 11.09
C THR A 242 5.12 -8.06 11.51
N GLN A 243 5.69 -7.11 12.26
CA GLN A 243 7.06 -7.23 12.78
C GLN A 243 7.19 -8.40 13.76
N THR A 244 6.22 -8.55 14.67
CA THR A 244 6.16 -9.67 15.63
C THR A 244 6.08 -11.02 14.91
N ASN A 245 5.37 -11.08 13.80
CA ASN A 245 5.22 -12.27 12.94
C ASN A 245 6.40 -12.47 11.97
N GLN A 246 7.46 -11.65 12.07
CA GLN A 246 8.66 -11.69 11.23
C GLN A 246 8.39 -11.45 9.73
N GLY A 247 7.30 -10.74 9.42
CA GLY A 247 6.96 -10.37 8.05
C GLY A 247 5.45 -10.39 7.77
N MET A 248 5.13 -10.03 6.52
CA MET A 248 3.76 -10.01 6.01
C MET A 248 3.23 -11.43 5.83
N VAL A 249 1.93 -11.62 6.02
CA VAL A 249 1.26 -12.89 5.78
C VAL A 249 1.30 -13.19 4.28
N GLN A 250 1.79 -14.38 3.94
CA GLN A 250 1.88 -14.84 2.56
C GLN A 250 0.70 -15.76 2.21
N ALA A 251 0.28 -15.76 0.95
CA ALA A 251 -0.82 -16.60 0.48
C ALA A 251 -0.61 -18.10 0.77
N ALA A 252 0.63 -18.58 0.65
CA ALA A 252 0.99 -19.98 0.89
C ALA A 252 1.05 -20.36 2.38
N ALA A 253 1.13 -19.37 3.28
CA ALA A 253 1.29 -19.55 4.72
C ALA A 253 0.30 -18.67 5.48
N MET A 254 -0.98 -18.74 5.08
CA MET A 254 -2.07 -17.97 5.67
C MET A 254 -2.38 -18.46 7.09
N THR A 255 -1.87 -17.74 8.09
CA THR A 255 -2.10 -18.04 9.51
C THR A 255 -3.21 -17.20 10.12
N ASP A 256 -3.35 -15.96 9.65
CA ASP A 256 -4.36 -15.00 10.11
C ASP A 256 -4.88 -14.21 8.90
N ALA A 257 -6.13 -14.50 8.52
CA ALA A 257 -6.79 -13.86 7.38
C ALA A 257 -7.08 -12.38 7.65
N ASP A 258 -7.38 -12.01 8.89
CA ASP A 258 -7.67 -10.64 9.24
C ASP A 258 -6.40 -9.79 9.24
N GLN A 259 -5.31 -10.29 9.83
CA GLN A 259 -4.01 -9.65 9.74
C GLN A 259 -3.58 -9.47 8.28
N ALA A 260 -3.71 -10.51 7.45
CA ALA A 260 -3.36 -10.43 6.03
C ALA A 260 -4.14 -9.34 5.28
N LEU A 261 -5.46 -9.25 5.47
CA LEU A 261 -6.27 -8.21 4.84
C LEU A 261 -5.93 -6.82 5.39
N SER A 262 -5.69 -6.68 6.69
CA SER A 262 -5.33 -5.39 7.29
C SER A 262 -3.93 -4.92 6.85
N GLU A 263 -2.98 -5.84 6.66
CA GLU A 263 -1.68 -5.58 6.03
C GLU A 263 -1.83 -5.03 4.61
N GLN A 264 -2.69 -5.65 3.80
CA GLN A 264 -2.97 -5.18 2.44
C GLN A 264 -3.62 -3.79 2.42
N PHE A 265 -4.52 -3.49 3.36
CA PHE A 265 -5.10 -2.16 3.53
C PHE A 265 -4.03 -1.10 3.83
N CYS A 266 -3.14 -1.38 4.78
CA CYS A 266 -2.12 -0.41 5.19
C CYS A 266 -1.09 -0.13 4.09
N GLU A 267 -0.75 -1.15 3.31
CA GLU A 267 0.03 -1.02 2.09
C GLU A 267 -0.69 -0.14 1.04
N ALA A 268 -1.98 -0.38 0.79
CA ALA A 268 -2.79 0.43 -0.15
C ALA A 268 -2.98 1.88 0.32
N ARG A 269 -3.24 2.09 1.61
CA ARG A 269 -3.34 3.42 2.24
C ARG A 269 -2.07 4.23 2.04
N SER A 270 -0.92 3.62 2.31
CA SER A 270 0.39 4.26 2.17
C SER A 270 0.66 4.66 0.71
N PHE A 271 0.35 3.76 -0.23
CA PHE A 271 0.43 4.05 -1.66
C PHE A 271 -0.48 5.21 -2.06
N ALA A 272 -1.75 5.21 -1.62
CA ALA A 272 -2.72 6.24 -1.96
C ALA A 272 -2.34 7.63 -1.41
N ILE A 273 -1.76 7.71 -0.21
CA ILE A 273 -1.20 8.96 0.34
C ILE A 273 -0.12 9.52 -0.60
N SER A 274 0.86 8.68 -0.97
CA SER A 274 1.96 9.10 -1.84
C SER A 274 1.49 9.48 -3.24
N ALA A 275 0.57 8.71 -3.83
CA ALA A 275 -0.02 9.01 -5.13
C ALA A 275 -0.79 10.34 -5.11
N GLY A 276 -1.62 10.57 -4.08
CA GLY A 276 -2.37 11.82 -3.92
C GLY A 276 -1.47 13.04 -3.75
N GLN A 277 -0.38 12.92 -2.98
CA GLN A 277 0.63 13.99 -2.85
C GLN A 277 1.35 14.29 -4.17
N SER A 278 1.73 13.25 -4.91
CA SER A 278 2.39 13.38 -6.21
C SER A 278 1.48 14.06 -7.24
N TYR A 279 0.18 13.79 -7.16
CA TYR A 279 -0.82 14.46 -8.00
C TYR A 279 -1.04 15.91 -7.56
N ALA A 280 -1.23 16.17 -6.26
CA ALA A 280 -1.40 17.51 -5.70
C ALA A 280 -0.23 18.45 -6.08
N ALA A 281 1.01 17.95 -6.06
CA ALA A 281 2.21 18.71 -6.42
C ALA A 281 2.22 19.20 -7.88
N GLN A 282 1.43 18.59 -8.76
CA GLN A 282 1.29 19.01 -10.16
C GLN A 282 0.26 20.14 -10.34
N LEU A 283 -0.58 20.35 -9.33
CA LEU A 283 -1.62 21.37 -9.33
C LEU A 283 -1.06 22.68 -8.76
N ARG A 284 -1.42 23.81 -9.37
CA ARG A 284 -1.11 25.15 -8.84
C ARG A 284 -2.16 25.59 -7.82
N VAL A 285 -2.50 24.72 -6.88
CA VAL A 285 -3.57 24.90 -5.88
C VAL A 285 -3.00 24.59 -4.49
N SER A 286 -3.40 25.33 -3.46
CA SER A 286 -2.88 25.09 -2.11
C SER A 286 -3.46 23.83 -1.47
N ASP A 287 -2.72 23.22 -0.54
CA ASP A 287 -3.19 22.05 0.23
C ASP A 287 -4.50 22.32 0.98
N GLU A 288 -4.68 23.54 1.49
CA GLU A 288 -5.90 23.97 2.17
C GLU A 288 -7.10 23.99 1.20
N GLN A 289 -6.90 24.56 0.00
CA GLN A 289 -7.93 24.59 -1.04
C GLN A 289 -8.29 23.17 -1.50
N LEU A 290 -7.30 22.31 -1.75
CA LEU A 290 -7.55 20.92 -2.15
C LEU A 290 -8.28 20.14 -1.04
N THR A 291 -7.91 20.35 0.22
CA THR A 291 -8.60 19.76 1.37
C THR A 291 -10.05 20.22 1.45
N ALA A 292 -10.30 21.54 1.30
CA ALA A 292 -11.65 22.10 1.32
C ALA A 292 -12.51 21.53 0.19
N THR A 293 -11.97 21.41 -1.03
CA THR A 293 -12.67 20.78 -2.16
C THR A 293 -12.98 19.30 -1.86
N CYS A 294 -12.03 18.54 -1.35
CA CYS A 294 -12.28 17.13 -1.00
C CYS A 294 -13.28 16.98 0.16
N SER A 295 -13.34 17.92 1.10
CA SER A 295 -14.39 17.96 2.13
C SER A 295 -15.76 18.17 1.51
N GLN A 296 -15.91 19.13 0.59
CA GLN A 296 -17.19 19.38 -0.10
C GLN A 296 -17.65 18.17 -0.93
N ILE A 297 -16.74 17.52 -1.65
CA ILE A 297 -17.03 16.28 -2.38
C ILE A 297 -17.45 15.18 -1.39
N SER A 298 -16.76 15.05 -0.26
CA SER A 298 -17.13 14.09 0.79
C SER A 298 -18.52 14.38 1.35
N ASP A 299 -18.87 15.62 1.62
CA ASP A 299 -20.19 15.98 2.15
C ASP A 299 -21.30 15.64 1.13
N ALA A 300 -21.07 15.88 -0.16
CA ALA A 300 -21.99 15.49 -1.22
C ALA A 300 -22.13 13.96 -1.36
N MET A 301 -21.11 13.19 -0.98
CA MET A 301 -21.06 11.74 -1.16
C MET A 301 -21.76 10.95 -0.03
N VAL A 302 -22.29 11.61 1.01
CA VAL A 302 -23.04 10.96 2.12
C VAL A 302 -24.08 9.95 1.59
N PRO A 303 -24.96 10.29 0.63
CA PRO A 303 -26.00 9.35 0.17
C PRO A 303 -25.44 8.09 -0.51
N ALA A 304 -24.25 8.17 -1.12
CA ALA A 304 -23.60 7.00 -1.69
C ALA A 304 -22.93 6.14 -0.60
N ARG A 305 -22.31 6.78 0.42
CA ARG A 305 -21.70 6.05 1.55
C ARG A 305 -22.73 5.26 2.35
N ASP A 306 -23.92 5.83 2.56
CA ASP A 306 -25.03 5.16 3.27
C ASP A 306 -25.47 3.86 2.58
N LEU A 307 -25.30 3.78 1.26
CA LEU A 307 -25.63 2.59 0.47
C LEU A 307 -24.53 1.51 0.51
N VAL A 308 -23.27 1.84 0.81
CA VAL A 308 -22.15 0.88 0.75
C VAL A 308 -22.41 -0.35 1.62
N ASN A 309 -23.10 -0.18 2.75
CA ASN A 309 -23.36 -1.27 3.68
C ASN A 309 -24.51 -2.20 3.27
N SER A 310 -25.48 -1.71 2.51
CA SER A 310 -26.74 -2.41 2.22
C SER A 310 -26.95 -2.74 0.75
N ALA A 311 -26.32 -2.01 -0.17
CA ALA A 311 -26.51 -2.12 -1.61
C ALA A 311 -25.34 -2.85 -2.30
N THR A 312 -25.59 -3.23 -3.56
CA THR A 312 -24.59 -3.80 -4.45
C THR A 312 -23.70 -2.70 -5.07
N ALA A 313 -22.55 -3.10 -5.59
CA ALA A 313 -21.57 -2.17 -6.12
C ALA A 313 -22.10 -1.36 -7.33
N ASP A 314 -22.93 -1.96 -8.18
CA ASP A 314 -23.58 -1.29 -9.31
C ASP A 314 -24.57 -0.21 -8.88
N VAL A 315 -25.35 -0.46 -7.81
CA VAL A 315 -26.27 0.53 -7.24
C VAL A 315 -25.50 1.71 -6.66
N VAL A 316 -24.42 1.44 -5.92
CA VAL A 316 -23.56 2.51 -5.39
C VAL A 316 -22.90 3.30 -6.51
N GLN A 317 -22.40 2.63 -7.56
CA GLN A 317 -21.83 3.28 -8.74
C GLN A 317 -22.84 4.20 -9.44
N GLY A 318 -24.07 3.74 -9.65
CA GLY A 318 -25.15 4.56 -10.19
C GLY A 318 -25.43 5.79 -9.33
N ARG A 319 -25.47 5.62 -8.01
CA ARG A 319 -25.68 6.73 -7.08
C ARG A 319 -24.55 7.76 -7.11
N VAL A 320 -23.30 7.32 -7.20
CA VAL A 320 -22.15 8.24 -7.33
C VAL A 320 -22.21 8.99 -8.66
N ALA A 321 -22.61 8.34 -9.75
CA ALA A 321 -22.79 9.01 -11.04
C ALA A 321 -23.88 10.11 -10.99
N GLU A 322 -24.99 9.86 -10.29
CA GLU A 322 -26.03 10.88 -10.04
C GLU A 322 -25.46 12.08 -9.27
N ILE A 323 -24.72 11.84 -8.18
CA ILE A 323 -24.10 12.88 -7.36
C ILE A 323 -23.10 13.69 -8.18
N ASN A 324 -22.24 13.02 -8.96
CA ASN A 324 -21.26 13.66 -9.84
C ASN A 324 -21.91 14.63 -10.82
N ALA A 325 -23.05 14.26 -11.41
CA ALA A 325 -23.79 15.15 -12.29
C ALA A 325 -24.31 16.41 -11.55
N GLN A 326 -24.72 16.27 -10.28
CA GLN A 326 -25.23 17.38 -9.46
C GLN A 326 -24.14 18.36 -9.01
N ILE A 327 -22.95 17.85 -8.69
CA ILE A 327 -21.83 18.67 -8.20
C ILE A 327 -20.86 19.15 -9.30
N GLY A 328 -21.20 18.91 -10.57
CA GLY A 328 -20.40 19.35 -11.72
C GLY A 328 -19.15 18.50 -11.99
N LEU A 329 -19.10 17.26 -11.50
CA LEU A 329 -18.05 16.27 -11.76
C LEU A 329 -18.46 15.21 -12.80
N ALA A 330 -19.24 15.60 -13.82
CA ALA A 330 -19.71 14.69 -14.86
C ALA A 330 -18.59 14.17 -15.77
N ASP A 331 -17.48 14.92 -15.91
CA ASP A 331 -16.31 14.46 -16.67
C ASP A 331 -15.59 13.35 -15.91
N THR A 332 -15.52 12.16 -16.51
CA THR A 332 -14.97 10.96 -15.85
C THR A 332 -13.48 11.07 -15.56
N SER A 333 -12.72 11.83 -16.37
CA SER A 333 -11.29 12.03 -16.15
C SER A 333 -11.01 12.93 -14.94
N THR A 334 -11.81 13.99 -14.80
CA THR A 334 -11.78 14.92 -13.68
C THR A 334 -12.25 14.24 -12.39
N ALA A 335 -13.33 13.45 -12.46
CA ALA A 335 -13.80 12.64 -11.36
C ALA A 335 -12.73 11.62 -10.92
N ALA A 336 -12.09 10.89 -11.85
CA ALA A 336 -11.00 9.98 -11.52
C ALA A 336 -9.87 10.71 -10.77
N ALA A 337 -9.42 11.86 -11.29
CA ALA A 337 -8.38 12.68 -10.68
C ALA A 337 -8.72 13.12 -9.24
N TYR A 338 -9.91 13.68 -9.03
CA TYR A 338 -10.38 14.03 -7.68
C TYR A 338 -10.53 12.79 -6.80
N GLY A 339 -10.91 11.66 -7.37
CA GLY A 339 -11.00 10.39 -6.65
C GLY A 339 -9.65 10.00 -6.03
N GLN A 340 -8.59 9.98 -6.84
CA GLN A 340 -7.23 9.66 -6.35
C GLN A 340 -6.74 10.69 -5.33
N LEU A 341 -6.95 11.98 -5.62
CA LEU A 341 -6.52 13.07 -4.75
C LEU A 341 -7.21 13.00 -3.39
N CYS A 342 -8.55 12.91 -3.36
CA CYS A 342 -9.33 12.92 -2.13
C CYS A 342 -9.14 11.62 -1.33
N THR A 343 -8.90 10.48 -1.97
CA THR A 343 -8.45 9.27 -1.27
C THR A 343 -7.13 9.51 -0.52
N GLY A 344 -6.13 10.09 -1.20
CA GLY A 344 -4.83 10.37 -0.58
C GLY A 344 -4.88 11.43 0.52
N ILE A 345 -5.67 12.51 0.34
CA ILE A 345 -5.87 13.54 1.37
C ILE A 345 -6.61 12.95 2.57
N GLY A 346 -7.70 12.22 2.35
CA GLY A 346 -8.47 11.59 3.41
C GLY A 346 -7.61 10.67 4.26
N TYR A 347 -6.81 9.79 3.63
CA TYR A 347 -5.90 8.93 4.37
C TYR A 347 -4.81 9.68 5.14
N ARG A 348 -4.24 10.75 4.57
CA ARG A 348 -3.23 11.57 5.26
C ARG A 348 -3.79 12.26 6.50
N GLN A 349 -5.05 12.72 6.43
CA GLN A 349 -5.73 13.41 7.52
C GLN A 349 -6.48 12.46 8.46
N ASP A 350 -6.37 11.15 8.23
CA ASP A 350 -7.12 10.12 8.94
C ASP A 350 -8.65 10.33 8.91
N ASN A 351 -9.14 10.96 7.83
CA ASN A 351 -10.55 11.20 7.57
C ASN A 351 -11.09 10.06 6.68
N ALA A 352 -11.74 9.08 7.31
CA ALA A 352 -12.21 7.87 6.66
C ALA A 352 -13.30 8.13 5.62
N GLU A 353 -14.21 9.06 5.89
CA GLU A 353 -15.31 9.45 5.02
C GLU A 353 -14.80 10.10 3.73
N MET A 354 -13.81 11.00 3.83
CA MET A 354 -13.17 11.62 2.68
C MET A 354 -12.41 10.58 1.85
N ALA A 355 -11.66 9.70 2.52
CA ALA A 355 -10.90 8.65 1.84
C ALA A 355 -11.83 7.70 1.06
N LEU A 356 -12.91 7.26 1.70
CA LEU A 356 -13.94 6.42 1.09
C LEU A 356 -14.64 7.13 -0.06
N SER A 357 -14.94 8.42 0.06
CA SER A 357 -15.59 9.19 -1.01
C SER A 357 -14.71 9.30 -2.26
N GLY A 358 -13.41 9.53 -2.09
CA GLY A 358 -12.47 9.50 -3.21
C GLY A 358 -12.37 8.12 -3.88
N ALA A 359 -12.45 7.05 -3.08
CA ALA A 359 -12.43 5.68 -3.60
C ALA A 359 -13.70 5.37 -4.40
N LEU A 360 -14.87 5.78 -3.88
CA LEU A 360 -16.15 5.66 -4.57
C LEU A 360 -16.18 6.48 -5.86
N LEU A 361 -15.60 7.68 -5.86
CA LEU A 361 -15.51 8.51 -7.05
C LEU A 361 -14.68 7.85 -8.16
N SER A 362 -13.52 7.29 -7.81
CA SER A 362 -12.67 6.54 -8.75
C SER A 362 -13.36 5.26 -9.24
N PHE A 363 -14.00 4.52 -8.33
CA PHE A 363 -14.74 3.30 -8.64
C PHE A 363 -15.87 3.57 -9.63
N ALA A 364 -16.65 4.63 -9.41
CA ALA A 364 -17.84 4.93 -10.21
C ALA A 364 -17.53 5.26 -11.67
N VAL A 365 -16.34 5.80 -11.95
CA VAL A 365 -15.87 6.10 -13.31
C VAL A 365 -15.12 4.94 -13.97
N GLY A 366 -15.22 3.73 -13.40
CA GLY A 366 -14.73 2.50 -14.00
C GLY A 366 -13.35 2.05 -13.50
N ALA A 367 -12.73 2.74 -12.54
CA ALA A 367 -11.50 2.27 -11.89
C ALA A 367 -11.84 1.20 -10.84
N LEU A 368 -12.38 0.06 -11.30
CA LEU A 368 -12.91 -1.01 -10.46
C LEU A 368 -11.97 -1.51 -9.34
N PRO A 369 -10.62 -1.53 -9.50
CA PRO A 369 -9.73 -1.90 -8.41
C PRO A 369 -9.83 -1.01 -7.15
N TYR A 370 -10.40 0.20 -7.23
CA TYR A 370 -10.72 1.01 -6.04
C TYR A 370 -11.78 0.38 -5.11
N ALA A 371 -12.53 -0.62 -5.58
CA ALA A 371 -13.40 -1.42 -4.73
C ALA A 371 -12.64 -2.14 -3.60
N GLU A 372 -11.32 -2.33 -3.71
CA GLU A 372 -10.46 -2.88 -2.65
C GLU A 372 -10.53 -1.99 -1.40
N LEU A 373 -10.43 -0.67 -1.56
CA LEU A 373 -10.53 0.27 -0.43
C LEU A 373 -11.93 0.26 0.16
N VAL A 374 -12.98 0.23 -0.67
CA VAL A 374 -14.37 0.13 -0.21
C VAL A 374 -14.57 -1.12 0.65
N ALA A 375 -14.00 -2.25 0.23
CA ALA A 375 -14.03 -3.49 0.97
C ALA A 375 -13.32 -3.37 2.33
N HIS A 376 -12.13 -2.77 2.38
CA HIS A 376 -11.41 -2.55 3.64
C HIS A 376 -12.16 -1.62 4.60
N HIS A 377 -12.67 -0.49 4.11
CA HIS A 377 -13.48 0.43 4.90
C HIS A 377 -14.72 -0.25 5.48
N LYS A 378 -15.42 -1.04 4.66
CA LYS A 378 -16.60 -1.81 5.07
C LYS A 378 -16.24 -2.89 6.09
N ARG A 379 -15.15 -3.64 5.88
CA ARG A 379 -14.72 -4.71 6.80
C ARG A 379 -14.34 -4.16 8.17
N GLU A 380 -13.53 -3.11 8.21
CA GLU A 380 -12.96 -2.55 9.44
C GLU A 380 -13.92 -1.55 10.14
N GLY A 381 -14.87 -0.98 9.39
CA GLY A 381 -15.79 0.04 9.87
C GLY A 381 -15.16 1.44 9.90
N PHE A 382 -14.38 1.78 8.88
CA PHE A 382 -13.81 3.12 8.72
C PHE A 382 -14.79 4.01 7.95
N GLY A 383 -15.42 4.97 8.64
CA GLY A 383 -16.45 5.84 8.06
C GLY A 383 -17.75 5.10 7.68
N LEU A 384 -17.90 3.85 8.16
CA LEU A 384 -19.02 2.95 7.89
C LEU A 384 -19.28 2.08 9.13
N GLN A 385 -20.47 1.49 9.23
CA GLN A 385 -20.68 0.37 10.15
C GLN A 385 -19.84 -0.84 9.71
N PRO A 386 -19.12 -1.52 10.62
CA PRO A 386 -18.29 -2.66 10.27
C PRO A 386 -19.13 -3.86 9.79
N ASN A 387 -18.76 -4.43 8.66
CA ASN A 387 -19.43 -5.56 8.02
C ASN A 387 -18.45 -6.39 7.19
N ALA A 388 -17.73 -7.31 7.86
CA ALA A 388 -16.75 -8.18 7.22
C ALA A 388 -17.39 -9.09 6.15
N ALA A 389 -18.52 -9.72 6.44
CA ALA A 389 -19.21 -10.60 5.47
C ALA A 389 -19.63 -9.83 4.20
N GLY A 390 -20.22 -8.65 4.37
CA GLY A 390 -20.64 -7.79 3.27
C GLY A 390 -19.50 -7.09 2.52
N SER A 391 -18.26 -7.20 2.99
CA SER A 391 -17.07 -6.67 2.30
C SER A 391 -16.58 -7.59 1.18
N VAL A 392 -16.90 -8.90 1.24
CA VAL A 392 -16.37 -9.90 0.31
C VAL A 392 -16.73 -9.58 -1.14
N ALA A 393 -17.98 -9.18 -1.42
CA ALA A 393 -18.40 -8.81 -2.77
C ALA A 393 -17.63 -7.61 -3.36
N TRP A 394 -17.18 -6.69 -2.50
CA TRP A 394 -16.35 -5.56 -2.91
C TRP A 394 -14.91 -6.00 -3.23
N TYR A 395 -14.33 -6.90 -2.42
CA TYR A 395 -13.06 -7.53 -2.79
C TYR A 395 -13.19 -8.30 -4.10
N ASP A 396 -14.23 -9.10 -4.29
CA ASP A 396 -14.44 -9.87 -5.52
C ASP A 396 -14.50 -8.98 -6.76
N THR A 397 -15.13 -7.80 -6.64
CA THR A 397 -15.17 -6.80 -7.70
C THR A 397 -13.77 -6.28 -8.04
N ALA A 398 -12.98 -5.87 -7.04
CA ALA A 398 -11.63 -5.35 -7.27
C ALA A 398 -10.68 -6.42 -7.82
N LEU A 399 -10.63 -7.57 -7.15
CA LEU A 399 -9.72 -8.67 -7.48
C LEU A 399 -10.08 -9.31 -8.82
N GLY A 400 -11.38 -9.46 -9.10
CA GLY A 400 -11.86 -9.96 -10.39
C GLY A 400 -11.49 -9.03 -11.55
N ALA A 401 -11.57 -7.71 -11.35
CA ALA A 401 -11.12 -6.75 -12.36
C ALA A 401 -9.61 -6.87 -12.63
N LEU A 402 -8.79 -7.01 -11.58
CA LEU A 402 -7.33 -7.20 -11.72
C LEU A 402 -6.99 -8.51 -12.44
N GLU A 403 -7.68 -9.60 -12.11
CA GLU A 403 -7.52 -10.91 -12.78
C GLU A 403 -7.91 -10.85 -14.27
N GLN A 404 -8.82 -9.94 -14.64
CA GLN A 404 -9.23 -9.67 -16.03
C GLN A 404 -8.33 -8.65 -16.74
N GLY A 405 -7.27 -8.16 -16.09
CA GLY A 405 -6.30 -7.25 -16.69
C GLY A 405 -6.58 -5.76 -16.51
N ALA A 406 -7.45 -5.38 -15.57
CA ALA A 406 -7.60 -3.97 -15.19
C ALA A 406 -6.28 -3.39 -14.66
N THR A 407 -6.09 -2.07 -14.84
CA THR A 407 -4.89 -1.39 -14.34
C THR A 407 -4.91 -1.38 -12.79
N PRO A 408 -3.85 -1.86 -12.11
CA PRO A 408 -3.81 -1.85 -10.66
C PRO A 408 -3.87 -0.42 -10.09
N ALA A 409 -4.81 -0.20 -9.15
CA ALA A 409 -4.93 1.08 -8.45
C ALA A 409 -3.88 1.26 -7.35
N PHE A 410 -3.42 0.14 -6.74
CA PHE A 410 -2.48 0.16 -5.61
C PHE A 410 -1.36 -0.85 -5.84
N LEU A 411 -0.13 -0.42 -5.52
CA LEU A 411 1.08 -1.23 -5.61
C LEU A 411 1.18 -2.05 -6.91
N PRO A 412 1.21 -1.40 -8.09
CA PRO A 412 1.10 -2.10 -9.37
C PRO A 412 2.18 -3.17 -9.61
N SER A 413 3.38 -2.95 -9.07
CA SER A 413 4.50 -3.89 -9.15
C SER A 413 4.32 -5.18 -8.34
N LYS A 414 3.38 -5.20 -7.39
CA LYS A 414 3.05 -6.36 -6.53
C LYS A 414 1.63 -6.90 -6.78
N SER A 415 0.94 -6.42 -7.82
CA SER A 415 -0.49 -6.69 -7.99
C SER A 415 -0.84 -8.19 -7.98
N PRO A 416 -0.11 -9.09 -8.69
CA PRO A 416 -0.37 -10.53 -8.62
C PRO A 416 -0.24 -11.12 -7.21
N GLU A 417 0.80 -10.74 -6.47
CA GLU A 417 1.06 -11.22 -5.12
C GLU A 417 -0.03 -10.75 -4.15
N ARG A 418 -0.43 -9.48 -4.24
CA ARG A 418 -1.51 -8.90 -3.43
C ARG A 418 -2.84 -9.59 -3.69
N VAL A 419 -3.18 -9.84 -4.96
CA VAL A 419 -4.39 -10.59 -5.34
C VAL A 419 -4.35 -11.98 -4.72
N ALA A 420 -3.23 -12.70 -4.83
CA ALA A 420 -3.10 -14.03 -4.24
C ALA A 420 -3.30 -14.04 -2.72
N VAL A 421 -2.70 -13.08 -1.99
CA VAL A 421 -2.85 -12.94 -0.53
C VAL A 421 -4.30 -12.65 -0.16
N MET A 422 -4.94 -11.66 -0.80
CA MET A 422 -6.33 -11.30 -0.49
C MET A 422 -7.30 -12.43 -0.81
N ARG A 423 -7.13 -13.12 -1.95
CA ARG A 423 -7.94 -14.31 -2.31
C ARG A 423 -7.80 -15.42 -1.27
N ALA A 424 -6.58 -15.72 -0.84
CA ALA A 424 -6.33 -16.73 0.19
C ALA A 424 -6.93 -16.34 1.55
N ALA A 425 -6.83 -15.05 1.94
CA ALA A 425 -7.38 -14.55 3.19
C ALA A 425 -8.91 -14.60 3.20
N ILE A 426 -9.57 -14.15 2.14
CA ILE A 426 -11.04 -14.21 1.99
C ILE A 426 -11.53 -15.66 2.09
N LYS A 427 -10.86 -16.58 1.40
CA LYS A 427 -11.20 -18.01 1.45
C LYS A 427 -11.02 -18.57 2.87
N SER A 428 -9.92 -18.23 3.55
CA SER A 428 -9.65 -18.67 4.93
C SER A 428 -10.68 -18.13 5.92
N GLY A 429 -11.01 -16.84 5.84
CA GLY A 429 -12.04 -16.22 6.69
C GLY A 429 -13.43 -16.79 6.48
N GLN A 430 -13.79 -17.16 5.24
CA GLN A 430 -15.05 -17.87 4.96
C GLN A 430 -15.09 -19.26 5.58
N LEU A 431 -13.97 -19.99 5.60
CA LEU A 431 -13.88 -21.30 6.26
C LEU A 431 -14.02 -21.17 7.79
N GLN A 432 -13.48 -20.10 8.38
CA GLN A 432 -13.61 -19.81 9.82
C GLN A 432 -15.03 -19.37 10.22
N ALA A 433 -15.77 -18.73 9.30
CA ALA A 433 -17.14 -18.27 9.54
C ALA A 433 -18.21 -19.38 9.38
N GLN A 434 -17.87 -20.58 8.88
CA GLN A 434 -18.83 -21.67 8.76
C GLN A 434 -19.14 -22.33 10.12
N PRO A 435 -20.40 -22.68 10.42
CA PRO A 435 -20.86 -23.24 11.70
C PRO A 435 -20.47 -24.72 11.92
N GLY A 436 -19.21 -25.07 11.63
CA GLY A 436 -18.66 -26.42 11.78
C GLY A 436 -17.14 -26.53 11.63
N GLY A 437 -16.43 -25.41 11.37
CA GLY A 437 -14.97 -25.39 11.18
C GLY A 437 -14.17 -24.92 12.40
N GLY A 438 -14.79 -24.84 13.59
CA GLY A 438 -14.10 -24.44 14.80
C GLY A 438 -13.07 -25.48 15.24
N LEU A 439 -11.81 -25.05 15.40
CA LEU A 439 -10.86 -25.74 16.27
C LEU A 439 -11.52 -26.00 17.64
N PRO A 440 -11.19 -27.11 18.33
CA PRO A 440 -11.79 -27.43 19.62
C PRO A 440 -11.67 -26.23 20.56
N PRO A 441 -12.72 -25.91 21.33
CA PRO A 441 -12.72 -24.75 22.21
C PRO A 441 -11.53 -24.85 23.17
N LEU A 442 -10.78 -23.75 23.30
CA LEU A 442 -9.76 -23.62 24.32
C LEU A 442 -10.43 -23.85 25.68
N VAL A 443 -10.05 -24.93 26.33
CA VAL A 443 -10.43 -25.23 27.71
C VAL A 443 -9.88 -24.08 28.57
N PRO A 444 -10.70 -23.36 29.32
CA PRO A 444 -10.21 -22.28 30.17
C PRO A 444 -9.23 -22.86 31.17
N ALA A 445 -8.02 -22.29 31.22
CA ALA A 445 -7.05 -22.59 32.26
C ALA A 445 -7.68 -22.23 33.61
N VAL A 446 -7.99 -23.26 34.39
CA VAL A 446 -8.44 -23.13 35.76
C VAL A 446 -7.25 -22.67 36.61
N GLY A 447 -7.39 -21.54 37.29
CA GLY A 447 -6.61 -21.24 38.49
C GLY A 447 -5.52 -20.18 38.33
N GLY A 448 -5.88 -18.94 38.60
CA GLY A 448 -4.94 -17.84 38.83
C GLY A 448 -5.70 -16.58 39.22
N GLY A 449 -6.15 -16.51 40.48
CA GLY A 449 -6.86 -15.34 41.00
C GLY A 449 -6.01 -14.08 40.93
N ILE A 450 -6.60 -13.00 40.42
CA ILE A 450 -5.99 -11.66 40.39
C ILE A 450 -6.10 -11.06 41.80
N PRO A 451 -5.02 -10.62 42.45
CA PRO A 451 -5.12 -9.88 43.70
C PRO A 451 -5.67 -8.47 43.43
N ALA A 452 -6.66 -8.05 44.23
CA ALA A 452 -7.23 -6.72 44.17
C ALA A 452 -6.23 -5.67 44.70
N LEU A 453 -6.03 -4.59 43.93
CA LEU A 453 -5.26 -3.41 44.35
C LEU A 453 -6.16 -2.50 45.21
N PRO A 454 -5.68 -2.02 46.39
CA PRO A 454 -6.43 -1.06 47.18
C PRO A 454 -6.32 0.35 46.57
N LEU A 455 -7.44 1.03 46.44
CA LEU A 455 -7.49 2.45 46.11
C LEU A 455 -7.16 3.29 47.36
N PRO A 456 -6.33 4.34 47.25
CA PRO A 456 -6.10 5.29 48.34
C PRO A 456 -7.35 6.17 48.54
N GLN A 457 -7.71 6.39 49.81
CA GLN A 457 -8.75 7.32 50.26
C GLN A 457 -8.30 8.78 50.10
#